data_AF-A0A9C8AF21-F1
#
_entry.id   AF-A0A9C8AF21-F1
#
_cell.length_a   1.000
_cell.length_b   1.000
_cell.length_c   1.000
_cell.angle_alpha   90.00
_cell.angle_beta   90.00
_cell.angle_gamma   90.00
#
_symmetry.space_group_name_H-M   'P 1'
#
loop_
_entity.id
_entity.type
_entity.pdbx_description
1 polymer ?
#
loop_
_entity_poly.entity_id
_entity_poly.type
_entity_poly.pdbx_seq_one_letter_code
_entity_poly.pdbx_strand_id
1 'polypeptide(L)' 'MNAVQFKTFARDGLIKIPSEYKDFLDKELSVILLLTEEAAKRKEHLFESVNKHAFKLPADYKFNRDEMNER' A
#
# COMPACT_ATOMS: atom_id res chain seq x y z
N MET A 1 33.17 -4.42 -11.59
CA MET A 1 31.75 -4.81 -11.67
C MET A 1 30.98 -3.92 -10.71
N ASN A 2 29.99 -3.17 -11.19
CA ASN A 2 29.15 -2.31 -10.35
C ASN A 2 27.75 -2.90 -10.30
N ALA A 3 27.25 -3.18 -9.10
CA ALA A 3 25.89 -3.68 -8.88
C ALA A 3 25.03 -2.57 -8.31
N VAL A 4 23.82 -2.40 -8.83
CA VAL A 4 22.84 -1.43 -8.36
C VAL A 4 21.68 -2.19 -7.72
N GLN A 5 21.36 -1.85 -6.47
CA GLN A 5 20.21 -2.41 -5.77
C GLN A 5 19.17 -1.31 -5.57
N PHE A 6 17.94 -1.58 -6.00
CA PHE A 6 16.79 -0.71 -5.75
C PHE A 6 15.58 -1.55 -5.35
N LYS A 7 14.64 -0.92 -4.64
CA LYS A 7 13.36 -1.53 -4.28
C LYS A 7 12.27 -0.95 -5.18
N THR A 8 11.48 -1.80 -5.80
CA THR A 8 10.33 -1.41 -6.60
C THR A 8 9.23 -2.44 -6.49
N PHE A 9 8.03 -2.08 -6.92
CA PHE A 9 6.90 -3.00 -7.00
C PHE A 9 6.74 -3.46 -8.44
N ALA A 10 6.68 -4.78 -8.64
CA ALA A 10 6.18 -5.34 -9.88
C ALA A 10 4.68 -5.04 -10.00
N ARG A 11 4.27 -4.41 -11.10
CA ARG A 11 2.85 -4.17 -11.43
C ARG A 11 2.61 -4.60 -12.86
N ASP A 12 1.57 -5.40 -13.08
CA ASP A 12 1.17 -5.86 -14.42
C ASP A 12 2.33 -6.56 -15.19
N GLY A 13 3.18 -7.30 -14.48
CA GLY A 13 4.36 -7.96 -15.06
C GLY A 13 5.53 -7.02 -15.38
N LEU A 14 5.42 -5.73 -15.08
CA LEU A 14 6.45 -4.73 -15.34
C LEU A 14 7.20 -4.34 -14.07
N ILE A 15 8.53 -4.35 -14.16
CA ILE A 15 9.44 -3.84 -13.13
C ILE A 15 10.02 -2.53 -13.65
N LYS A 16 9.54 -1.42 -13.10
CA LYS A 16 10.03 -0.10 -13.50
C LYS A 16 11.37 0.18 -12.84
N ILE A 17 12.40 0.38 -13.66
CA ILE A 17 13.69 0.91 -13.23
C ILE A 17 13.51 2.40 -12.88
N PRO A 18 13.95 2.86 -11.70
CA PRO A 18 13.91 4.26 -11.34
C PRO A 18 14.63 5.16 -12.35
N SER A 19 14.12 6.37 -12.55
CA SER A 19 14.69 7.35 -13.49
C SER A 19 16.09 7.85 -13.10
N GLU A 20 16.53 7.59 -11.87
CA GLU A 20 17.89 7.85 -11.40
C GLU A 20 18.93 6.97 -12.11
N TYR A 21 18.48 5.85 -12.69
CA TYR A 21 19.32 4.88 -13.40
C TYR A 21 19.11 4.94 -14.91
N LYS A 22 18.80 6.12 -15.47
CA LYS A 22 18.65 6.32 -16.92
C LYS A 22 19.88 5.89 -17.72
N ASP A 23 21.08 5.96 -17.14
CA ASP A 23 22.32 5.56 -17.81
C ASP A 23 22.42 4.04 -18.09
N PHE A 24 21.44 3.27 -17.59
CA PHE A 24 21.27 1.85 -17.86
C PHE A 24 20.24 1.56 -18.97
N LEU A 25 19.59 2.59 -19.53
CA LEU A 25 18.82 2.45 -20.77
C LEU A 25 19.74 1.92 -21.88
N ASP A 26 19.22 0.99 -22.69
CA ASP A 26 19.90 0.37 -23.83
C ASP A 26 21.12 -0.52 -23.51
N LYS A 27 21.33 -0.85 -22.23
CA LYS A 27 22.35 -1.83 -21.80
C LYS A 27 21.72 -3.18 -21.49
N GLU A 28 22.47 -4.26 -21.78
CA GLU A 28 22.11 -5.60 -21.33
C GLU A 28 22.36 -5.72 -19.82
N LEU A 29 21.34 -6.16 -19.07
CA LEU A 29 21.36 -6.22 -17.61
C LEU A 29 20.75 -7.52 -17.13
N SER A 30 21.40 -8.15 -16.15
CA SER A 30 20.80 -9.26 -15.40
C SER A 30 20.07 -8.71 -14.17
N VAL A 31 18.81 -9.09 -13.98
CA VAL A 31 17.96 -8.64 -12.87
C VAL A 31 17.75 -9.79 -11.90
N ILE A 32 17.96 -9.54 -10.60
CA ILE A 32 17.69 -10.50 -9.52
C ILE A 32 16.47 -10.01 -8.74
N LEU A 33 15.45 -10.87 -8.61
CA LEU A 33 14.22 -10.58 -7.87
C LEU A 33 14.31 -11.16 -6.46
N LEU A 34 14.29 -10.28 -5.45
CA LEU A 34 14.22 -10.67 -4.05
C LEU A 34 12.80 -10.41 -3.54
N LEU A 35 12.08 -11.50 -3.26
CA LEU A 35 10.74 -11.45 -2.69
C LEU A 35 10.83 -11.08 -1.21
N THR A 36 10.09 -10.06 -0.81
CA THR A 36 9.89 -9.72 0.60
C THR A 36 8.43 -10.00 0.94
N GLU A 37 8.20 -10.82 1.98
CA GLU A 37 6.85 -11.31 2.33
C GLU A 37 5.89 -10.21 2.85
N GLU A 38 6.35 -8.96 2.97
CA GLU A 38 5.61 -7.91 3.68
C GLU A 38 4.52 -7.20 2.85
N ALA A 39 4.45 -7.40 1.53
CA ALA A 39 3.62 -6.54 0.67
C ALA A 39 2.15 -6.96 0.53
N ALA A 40 1.77 -8.20 0.87
CA ALA A 40 0.43 -8.72 0.56
C ALA A 40 -0.65 -8.42 1.62
N LYS A 41 -0.29 -8.07 2.87
CA LYS A 41 -1.28 -8.04 3.98
C LYS A 41 -1.84 -6.67 4.37
N ARG A 42 -1.33 -5.55 3.85
CA ARG A 42 -1.70 -4.22 4.41
C ARG A 42 -3.04 -3.66 3.94
N LYS A 43 -3.57 -4.06 2.78
CA LYS A 43 -4.83 -3.49 2.26
C LYS A 43 -6.07 -4.24 2.72
N GLU A 44 -6.04 -5.57 2.78
CA GLU A 44 -7.20 -6.37 3.23
C GLU A 44 -7.47 -6.16 4.73
N HIS A 45 -6.42 -6.04 5.55
CA HIS A 45 -6.56 -5.94 7.00
C HIS A 45 -7.16 -4.61 7.51
N LEU A 46 -7.05 -3.54 6.72
CA LEU A 46 -7.65 -2.25 7.04
C LEU A 46 -9.18 -2.30 6.92
N PHE A 47 -9.69 -2.82 5.80
CA PHE A 47 -11.14 -2.93 5.58
C PHE A 47 -11.79 -3.99 6.46
N GLU A 48 -11.08 -5.07 6.79
CA GLU A 48 -11.55 -6.05 7.78
C GLU A 48 -11.67 -5.44 9.18
N SER A 49 -10.73 -4.61 9.60
CA SER A 49 -10.79 -3.93 10.90
C SER A 49 -11.93 -2.91 10.96
N VAL A 50 -12.12 -2.12 9.90
CA VAL A 50 -13.24 -1.16 9.81
C VAL A 50 -14.59 -1.89 9.80
N ASN A 51 -14.73 -2.99 9.08
CA ASN A 51 -15.96 -3.79 9.09
C ASN A 51 -16.23 -4.48 10.42
N LYS A 52 -15.19 -4.96 11.13
CA LYS A 52 -15.33 -5.55 12.48
C LYS A 52 -15.79 -4.54 13.53
N HIS A 53 -15.45 -3.26 13.36
CA HIS A 53 -15.80 -2.19 14.29
C HIS A 53 -16.84 -1.20 13.72
N ALA A 54 -17.49 -1.55 12.62
CA ALA A 54 -18.59 -0.79 12.07
C ALA A 54 -19.81 -1.00 12.97
N PHE A 55 -19.94 -0.14 13.99
CA PHE A 55 -21.13 -0.06 14.80
C PHE A 55 -22.30 0.32 13.89
N LYS A 56 -23.24 -0.60 13.70
CA LYS A 56 -24.51 -0.29 13.03
C LYS A 56 -25.31 0.60 13.98
N LEU A 57 -25.46 1.86 13.62
CA LEU A 57 -26.36 2.76 14.33
C LEU A 57 -27.80 2.22 14.17
N PRO A 58 -28.63 2.29 15.23
CA PRO A 58 -30.06 2.03 15.11
C PRO A 58 -30.69 2.88 14.01
N ALA A 59 -31.73 2.35 13.35
CA ALA A 59 -32.40 3.04 12.23
C ALA A 59 -33.03 4.38 12.64
N ASP A 60 -33.27 4.58 13.92
CA ASP A 60 -33.86 5.76 14.56
C ASP A 60 -32.82 6.66 15.25
N TYR A 61 -31.51 6.43 15.02
CA TYR A 61 -30.46 7.26 15.61
C TYR A 61 -30.58 8.72 15.18
N LYS A 62 -30.83 9.61 16.15
CA LYS A 62 -30.75 11.06 15.98
C LYS A 62 -29.51 11.56 16.70
N PHE A 63 -28.55 12.05 15.92
CA PHE A 63 -27.37 12.71 16.46
C PHE A 63 -27.79 13.97 17.24
N ASN A 64 -27.65 13.94 18.57
CA ASN A 64 -27.91 15.10 19.41
C ASN A 64 -26.63 15.93 19.55
N ARG A 65 -26.60 17.09 18.90
CA ARG A 65 -25.44 17.99 18.88
C ARG A 65 -25.22 18.67 20.24
N ASP A 66 -26.28 18.83 21.03
CA ASP A 66 -26.21 19.55 22.31
C ASP A 66 -25.49 18.69 23.37
N GLU A 67 -25.80 17.39 23.46
CA GLU A 67 -25.10 16.42 24.32
C GLU A 67 -23.60 16.29 24.03
N MET A 68 -23.17 16.55 22.78
CA MET A 68 -21.75 16.49 22.41
C MET A 68 -20.98 17.74 22.87
N ASN A 69 -21.64 18.90 22.90
CA ASN A 69 -21.02 20.18 23.29
C ASN A 69 -21.01 20.39 24.81
N GLU A 70 -21.76 19.58 25.57
CA GLU A 70 -21.72 19.55 27.03
C GLU A 70 -20.50 18.76 27.58
N ARG A 71 -19.65 18.19 26.71
CA ARG A 71 -18.38 17.53 27.07
C ARG A 71 -17.17 18.45 27.00
#